data_AF-A0A0M8XQB4-F1
#
_entry.id   AF-A0A0M8XQB4-F1
#
_cell.length_a   1.000
_cell.length_b   1.000
_cell.length_c   1.000
_cell.angle_alpha   90.00
_cell.angle_beta   90.00
_cell.angle_gamma   90.00
#
_symmetry.space_group_name_H-M   'P 1'
#
loop_
_entity.id
_entity.type
_entity.pdbx_description
1 polymer ?
#
loop_
_entity_poly.entity_id
_entity_poly.type
_entity_poly.pdbx_seq_one_letter_code
_entity_poly.pdbx_strand_id
1 'polypeptide(L)' 'MDEMTRTKLAEAARVYREAPDHLKAAILEAADKGDRPAEITRAIDHTYTADYVARLVRKHRNAGQKDA' A
#
# COMPACT_ATOMS: atom_id res chain seq x y z
N MET A 1 -33.89 -0.94 -0.10
CA MET A 1 -32.63 -1.45 -0.70
C MET A 1 -32.65 -2.96 -0.65
N ASP A 2 -32.53 -3.63 -1.79
CA ASP A 2 -32.51 -5.10 -1.84
C ASP A 2 -31.22 -5.66 -1.21
N GLU A 3 -31.26 -6.95 -0.88
CA GLU A 3 -30.18 -7.63 -0.17
C GLU A 3 -28.91 -7.75 -1.01
N MET A 4 -29.04 -8.00 -2.32
CA MET A 4 -27.88 -8.09 -3.21
C MET A 4 -27.14 -6.76 -3.29
N THR A 5 -27.86 -5.64 -3.39
CA THR A 5 -27.28 -4.31 -3.40
C THR A 5 -26.63 -4.00 -2.04
N ARG A 6 -27.25 -4.40 -0.91
CA ARG A 6 -26.66 -4.21 0.43
C ARG A 6 -25.32 -4.92 0.56
N THR A 7 -25.25 -6.17 0.12
CA THR A 7 -24.02 -6.96 0.15
C THR A 7 -22.93 -6.34 -0.72
N LYS A 8 -23.27 -5.92 -1.95
CA LYS A 8 -22.32 -5.25 -2.86
C LYS A 8 -21.76 -3.97 -2.26
N LEU A 9 -22.59 -3.13 -1.62
CA LEU A 9 -22.11 -1.92 -0.97
C LEU A 9 -21.23 -2.22 0.26
N ALA A 10 -21.59 -3.23 1.05
CA ALA A 10 -20.79 -3.64 2.21
C ALA A 10 -19.39 -4.14 1.80
N GLU A 11 -19.32 -4.91 0.72
CA GLU A 11 -18.05 -5.38 0.15
C GLU A 11 -17.23 -4.23 -0.42
N ALA A 12 -17.83 -3.34 -1.22
CA ALA A 12 -17.14 -2.17 -1.76
C ALA A 12 -16.59 -1.27 -0.63
N ALA A 13 -17.38 -1.06 0.43
CA ALA A 13 -16.92 -0.31 1.61
C ALA A 13 -15.75 -1.01 2.32
N ARG A 14 -15.77 -2.35 2.41
CA ARG A 14 -14.67 -3.11 3.00
C ARG A 14 -13.38 -2.96 2.17
N VAL A 15 -13.47 -3.20 0.86
CA VAL A 15 -12.33 -3.07 -0.05
C VAL A 15 -11.75 -1.66 0.00
N TYR A 16 -12.60 -0.64 -0.03
CA TYR A 16 -12.15 0.75 0.05
C TYR A 16 -11.39 1.05 1.36
N ARG A 17 -11.87 0.51 2.50
CA ARG A 17 -11.19 0.67 3.80
C ARG A 17 -9.84 -0.05 3.86
N GLU A 18 -9.73 -1.23 3.26
CA GLU A 18 -8.53 -2.07 3.28
C GLU A 18 -7.48 -1.63 2.21
N ALA A 19 -7.93 -0.98 1.14
CA ALA A 19 -7.08 -0.60 0.00
C ALA A 19 -5.81 0.17 0.36
N PRO A 20 -5.81 1.17 1.28
CA PRO A 20 -4.59 1.88 1.66
C PRO A 20 -3.53 0.96 2.28
N ASP A 21 -3.93 -0.01 3.09
CA ASP A 21 -2.99 -0.90 3.78
C ASP A 21 -2.47 -1.99 2.83
N HIS A 22 -3.32 -2.50 1.94
CA HIS A 22 -2.88 -3.38 0.85
C HIS A 22 -1.88 -2.69 -0.08
N LEU A 23 -2.11 -1.41 -0.43
CA LEU A 23 -1.18 -0.64 -1.26
C LEU A 23 0.16 -0.43 -0.56
N LYS A 24 0.16 -0.09 0.74
CA LYS A 24 1.40 0.01 1.52
C LYS A 24 2.16 -1.30 1.57
N ALA A 25 1.48 -2.42 1.78
CA ALA A 25 2.11 -3.74 1.79
C ALA A 25 2.79 -4.05 0.44
N ALA A 26 2.11 -3.79 -0.68
CA ALA A 26 2.67 -3.96 -2.01
C ALA A 26 3.88 -3.05 -2.28
N ILE A 27 3.85 -1.80 -1.79
CA ILE A 27 4.99 -0.87 -1.86
C ILE A 27 6.20 -1.43 -1.12
N LEU A 28 6.01 -2.00 0.08
CA LEU A 28 7.10 -2.56 0.87
C LEU A 28 7.67 -3.83 0.21
N GLU A 29 6.82 -4.72 -0.28
CA GLU A 29 7.24 -5.92 -1.00
C GLU A 29 8.09 -5.58 -2.24
N ALA A 30 7.68 -4.58 -3.03
CA ALA A 30 8.47 -4.10 -4.16
C ALA A 30 9.84 -3.55 -3.72
N ALA A 31 9.87 -2.81 -2.62
CA ALA A 31 11.12 -2.28 -2.06
C ALA A 31 12.04 -3.37 -1.50
N ASP A 32 11.50 -4.48 -1.01
CA ASP A 32 12.27 -5.67 -0.57
C ASP A 32 12.84 -6.45 -1.76
N LYS A 33 12.14 -6.44 -2.90
CA LYS A 33 12.65 -6.97 -4.19
C LYS A 33 13.73 -6.09 -4.83
N GLY A 34 13.95 -4.90 -4.30
CA GLY A 34 15.02 -3.98 -4.73
C GLY A 34 14.55 -2.79 -5.56
N ASP A 35 13.24 -2.64 -5.80
CA ASP A 35 12.71 -1.50 -6.56
C ASP A 35 12.97 -0.17 -5.84
N ARG A 36 13.30 0.87 -6.61
CA ARG A 36 13.56 2.20 -6.05
C ARG A 36 12.24 2.94 -5.81
N PRO A 37 12.17 3.84 -4.80
CA PRO A 37 10.96 4.61 -4.52
C PRO A 37 10.36 5.33 -5.74
N ALA A 38 11.20 5.83 -6.66
CA ALA A 38 10.73 6.49 -7.89
C ALA A 38 10.04 5.52 -8.87
N GLU A 39 10.50 4.27 -8.96
CA GLU A 39 9.90 3.24 -9.82
C GLU A 39 8.56 2.79 -9.23
N ILE A 40 8.53 2.54 -7.92
CA ILE A 40 7.31 2.18 -7.18
C ILE A 40 6.25 3.28 -7.31
N THR A 41 6.66 4.56 -7.15
CA THR A 41 5.76 5.71 -7.28
C THR A 41 5.10 5.78 -8.65
N ARG A 42 5.85 5.49 -9.73
CA ARG A 42 5.29 5.42 -11.09
C ARG A 42 4.36 4.22 -11.25
N ALA A 43 4.71 3.07 -10.68
CA ALA A 43 3.89 1.86 -10.77
C ALA A 43 2.53 2.00 -10.07
N ILE A 44 2.44 2.82 -9.01
CA ILE A 44 1.18 3.10 -8.29
C ILE A 44 0.44 4.34 -8.84
N ASP A 45 0.79 4.79 -10.06
CA ASP A 45 0.22 5.98 -10.71
C ASP A 45 0.21 7.21 -9.81
N HIS A 46 1.30 7.42 -9.06
CA HIS A 46 1.46 8.55 -8.15
C HIS A 46 0.37 8.66 -7.06
N THR A 47 -0.34 7.57 -6.75
CA THR A 47 -1.32 7.51 -5.64
C THR A 47 -0.72 8.02 -4.32
N TYR A 48 0.58 7.75 -4.11
CA TYR A 48 1.38 8.42 -3.10
C TYR A 48 2.58 9.13 -3.73
N THR A 49 3.06 10.19 -3.06
CA THR A 49 4.24 10.93 -3.50
C THR A 49 5.52 10.12 -3.32
N ALA A 50 6.54 10.41 -4.13
CA ALA A 50 7.84 9.76 -4.01
C ALA A 50 8.47 9.92 -2.62
N ASP A 51 8.31 11.09 -2.00
CA ASP A 51 8.79 11.35 -0.63
C ASP A 51 8.10 10.49 0.42
N TYR A 52 6.79 10.26 0.26
CA TYR A 52 6.04 9.39 1.15
C TYR A 52 6.51 7.94 1.00
N VAL A 53 6.62 7.46 -0.24
CA VAL A 53 7.12 6.11 -0.55
C VAL A 53 8.53 5.90 0.03
N ALA A 54 9.45 6.84 -0.22
CA ALA A 54 10.81 6.77 0.30
C ALA A 54 10.85 6.73 1.84
N ARG A 55 10.01 7.52 2.51
CA ARG A 55 9.88 7.52 3.97
C ARG A 55 9.34 6.20 4.50
N LEU A 56 8.33 5.64 3.83
CA LEU A 56 7.72 4.36 4.19
C LEU A 56 8.74 3.22 4.10
N VAL A 57 9.47 3.14 2.97
CA VAL A 57 10.54 2.16 2.75
C VAL A 57 11.67 2.31 3.78
N ARG A 58 12.11 3.54 4.06
CA ARG A 58 13.14 3.79 5.08
C ARG A 58 12.70 3.33 6.46
N LYS A 59 11.46 3.63 6.85
CA LYS A 59 10.91 3.19 8.14
C LYS A 59 10.85 1.66 8.23
N HIS A 60 10.45 0.99 7.16
CA HIS A 60 10.37 -0.47 7.10
C HIS A 60 11.74 -1.13 7.27
N ARG A 61 12.74 -0.69 6.50
CA ARG A 61 14.12 -1.20 6.60
C ARG A 61 14.75 -0.98 7.98
N ASN A 62 14.47 0.18 8.59
CA ASN A 62 14.92 0.48 9.94
C ASN A 62 14.21 -0.34 11.02
N ALA A 63 12.98 -0.81 10.77
CA ALA A 63 12.26 -1.67 11.69
C ALA A 63 12.81 -3.11 11.64
N GLY A 64 13.04 -3.66 10.44
CA GLY A 64 13.64 -4.99 10.27
C GLY A 64 15.05 -5.13 10.84
N GLN A 65 15.80 -4.03 10.98
CA GLN A 65 17.13 -4.00 11.62
C GLN A 65 17.11 -4.04 13.15
N LYS A 66 15.96 -3.83 13.81
CA LYS A 66 15.87 -3.84 15.28
C LYS A 66 15.54 -5.21 15.85
N ASP A 67 15.09 -6.13 15.00
CA ASP A 67 14.68 -7.49 15.36
C ASP A 67 15.71 -8.55 14.91
N ALA A 68 16.86 -8.12 14.41
CA ALA A 68 17.99 -8.94 13.96
C ALA A 68 19.23 -8.67 14.83
#